data_AF-A0A1I3T5B0-F1
#
_entry.id   AF-A0A1I3T5B0-F1
#
_cell.length_a   1.000
_cell.length_b   1.000
_cell.length_c   1.000
_cell.angle_alpha   90.00
_cell.angle_beta   90.00
_cell.angle_gamma   90.00
#
_symmetry.space_group_name_H-M   'P 1'
#
loop_
_entity.id
_entity.type
_entity.pdbx_description
1 polymer ?
#
loop_
_entity_poly.entity_id
_entity_poly.type
_entity_poly.pdbx_seq_one_letter_code
_entity_poly.pdbx_strand_id
1 'polypeptide(L)'
;MLTEDLVMHYKSIYEEVFLLNLLEQQFVFRVIGREEYKAILAENEQLSDVQEAMCKAAVVYPADYDFLDNVAGLAETISNFILDASGLQEGQAKGLLDQYRQDMQIFDYQADVIIHEAFPEFSIEHIQNWTVKKMMFYLARAEWVLVNLKGVPLMPIDQIAQAHAVAEMDEPGAPMPQEPPQFITPQQRAEMSPLANPQQPVPRQPAAQKQGDLSKEDVERMLSQAEGRNINLDQPTSMKEVFPELAWFKAEESLRGEYD
;
A
#
# COMPACT_ATOMS: atom_id res chain seq x y z
N MET A 1 46.36 3.99 2.25
CA MET A 1 45.34 3.09 1.66
C MET A 1 44.14 3.12 2.57
N LEU A 2 42.94 3.10 2.00
CA LEU A 2 41.70 3.09 2.78
C LEU A 2 41.61 1.78 3.57
N THR A 3 41.47 1.84 4.89
CA THR A 3 41.25 0.67 5.74
C THR A 3 39.77 0.44 5.99
N GLU A 4 39.38 -0.81 6.19
CA GLU A 4 37.97 -1.19 6.43
C GLU A 4 37.39 -0.50 7.68
N ASP A 5 38.21 -0.36 8.73
CA ASP A 5 37.86 0.36 9.96
C ASP A 5 37.51 1.83 9.71
N LEU A 6 38.21 2.49 8.78
CA LEU A 6 37.98 3.90 8.46
C LEU A 6 36.65 4.09 7.72
N VAL A 7 36.31 3.14 6.82
CA VAL A 7 35.02 3.16 6.12
C VAL A 7 33.87 2.94 7.09
N MET A 8 34.01 1.99 8.01
CA MET A 8 33.01 1.74 9.06
C MET A 8 32.84 2.95 9.98
N HIS A 9 33.94 3.64 10.30
CA HIS A 9 33.89 4.88 11.06
C HIS A 9 33.09 5.96 10.32
N TYR A 10 33.34 6.19 9.04
CA TYR A 10 32.59 7.18 8.26
C TYR A 10 31.10 6.83 8.11
N LYS A 11 30.78 5.54 7.95
CA LYS A 11 29.38 5.07 7.97
C LYS A 11 28.68 5.25 9.33
N SER A 12 29.43 5.37 10.42
CA SER A 12 28.85 5.61 11.75
C SER A 12 28.56 7.09 12.02
N ILE A 13 29.26 8.00 11.32
CA ILE A 13 29.12 9.45 11.48
C ILE A 13 28.13 10.01 10.46
N TYR A 14 28.21 9.53 9.22
CA TYR A 14 27.41 10.01 8.11
C TYR A 14 26.42 8.92 7.69
N GLU A 15 25.17 9.33 7.42
CA GLU A 15 24.09 8.44 7.02
C GLU A 15 24.42 7.69 5.72
N GLU A 16 24.92 8.43 4.72
CA GLU A 16 25.30 7.89 3.41
C GLU A 16 26.71 8.32 3.02
N VAL A 17 27.54 7.34 2.67
CA VAL A 17 28.91 7.55 2.19
C VAL A 17 29.20 6.69 0.96
N PHE A 18 29.93 7.29 0.02
CA PHE A 18 30.23 6.70 -1.28
C PHE A 18 31.74 6.60 -1.47
N LEU A 19 32.17 5.50 -2.09
CA LEU A 19 33.55 5.27 -2.49
C LEU A 19 33.68 5.50 -3.99
N LEU A 20 34.62 6.36 -4.38
CA LEU A 20 34.93 6.67 -5.75
C LEU A 20 36.41 6.42 -6.03
N ASN A 21 36.71 5.67 -7.09
CA ASN A 21 38.08 5.40 -7.51
C ASN A 21 38.36 6.19 -8.80
N LEU A 22 39.25 7.18 -8.74
CA LEU A 22 39.65 8.00 -9.88
C LEU A 22 41.18 8.08 -9.96
N LEU A 23 41.74 7.86 -11.16
CA LEU A 23 43.18 8.01 -11.42
C LEU A 23 44.08 7.29 -10.40
N GLU A 24 43.70 6.06 -10.02
CA GLU A 24 44.39 5.22 -9.01
C GLU A 24 44.33 5.76 -7.56
N GLN A 25 43.56 6.82 -7.32
CA GLN A 25 43.28 7.37 -6.01
C GLN A 25 41.85 7.06 -5.57
N GLN A 26 41.68 6.82 -4.27
CA GLN A 26 40.38 6.55 -3.66
C GLN A 26 39.89 7.80 -2.95
N PHE A 27 38.65 8.17 -3.24
CA PHE A 27 37.92 9.23 -2.59
C PHE A 27 36.72 8.65 -1.86
N VAL A 28 36.50 9.11 -0.63
CA VAL A 28 35.25 8.87 0.09
C VAL A 28 34.55 10.19 0.25
N PHE A 29 33.29 10.27 -0.15
CA PHE A 29 32.48 11.46 0.01
C PHE A 29 31.14 11.13 0.64
N ARG A 30 30.55 12.13 1.30
CA ARG A 30 29.19 12.11 1.83
C ARG A 30 28.25 12.87 0.91
N VAL A 31 26.95 12.62 1.03
CA VAL A 31 25.93 13.48 0.42
C VAL A 31 25.91 14.86 1.08
N ILE A 32 25.50 15.86 0.32
CA ILE A 32 25.31 17.22 0.80
C ILE A 32 23.82 17.57 0.90
N GLY A 33 23.48 18.33 1.93
CA GLY A 33 22.11 18.78 2.13
C GLY A 33 21.73 19.94 1.19
N ARG A 34 20.42 20.18 1.05
CA ARG A 34 19.89 21.33 0.29
C ARG A 34 20.34 22.68 0.85
N GLU A 35 20.52 22.78 2.17
CA GLU A 35 20.97 23.99 2.82
C GLU A 35 22.46 24.25 2.56
N GLU A 36 23.30 23.22 2.73
CA GLU A 36 24.73 23.28 2.42
C GLU A 36 24.96 23.67 0.95
N TYR A 37 24.23 23.02 0.03
CA TYR A 37 24.33 23.34 -1.39
C TYR A 37 23.99 24.80 -1.69
N LYS A 38 22.95 25.34 -1.06
CA LYS A 38 22.58 26.76 -1.21
C LYS A 38 23.64 27.71 -0.63
N ALA A 39 24.25 27.36 0.50
CA ALA A 39 25.32 28.15 1.09
C ALA A 39 26.53 28.22 0.14
N ILE A 40 26.93 27.08 -0.42
CA ILE A 40 28.04 27.00 -1.38
C ILE A 40 27.76 27.85 -2.63
N LEU A 41 26.55 27.79 -3.18
CA LEU A 41 26.15 28.62 -4.32
C LEU A 41 26.08 30.12 -4.01
N ALA A 42 25.82 30.50 -2.76
CA ALA A 42 25.76 31.90 -2.36
C ALA A 42 27.14 32.52 -2.12
N GLU A 43 28.10 31.71 -1.67
CA GLU A 43 29.47 32.15 -1.37
C GLU A 43 30.38 32.21 -2.59
N ASN A 44 30.03 31.51 -3.68
CA ASN A 44 30.89 31.37 -4.85
C ASN A 44 30.17 31.82 -6.13
N GLU A 45 30.76 32.76 -6.87
CA GLU A 45 30.18 33.28 -8.12
C GLU A 45 30.53 32.42 -9.34
N GLN A 46 31.71 31.78 -9.35
CA GLN A 46 32.20 30.99 -10.47
C GLN A 46 31.89 29.51 -10.29
N LEU A 47 31.54 28.84 -11.38
CA LEU A 47 31.22 27.40 -11.36
C LEU A 47 32.39 26.54 -10.89
N SER A 48 33.63 26.89 -11.26
CA SER A 48 34.84 26.21 -10.77
C SER A 48 34.94 26.25 -9.25
N ASP A 49 34.72 27.44 -8.68
CA ASP A 49 34.84 27.68 -7.24
C ASP A 49 33.74 26.92 -6.48
N VAL A 50 32.52 26.87 -7.04
CA VAL A 50 31.41 26.06 -6.53
C VAL A 50 31.77 24.58 -6.51
N GLN A 51 32.34 24.04 -7.60
CA GLN A 51 32.72 22.63 -7.69
C GLN A 51 33.79 22.27 -6.66
N GLU A 52 34.80 23.12 -6.51
CA GLU A 52 35.86 22.93 -5.51
C GLU A 52 35.35 23.04 -4.08
N ALA A 53 34.52 24.05 -3.78
CA ALA A 53 33.91 24.23 -2.47
C ALA A 53 33.03 23.04 -2.10
N MET A 54 32.31 22.49 -3.08
CA MET A 54 31.51 21.27 -2.91
C MET A 54 32.37 20.05 -2.58
N CYS A 55 33.46 19.85 -3.31
CA CYS A 55 34.41 18.78 -3.02
C CYS A 55 35.03 18.94 -1.62
N LYS A 56 35.41 20.16 -1.22
CA LYS A 56 35.95 20.45 0.11
C LYS A 56 34.93 20.16 1.23
N ALA A 57 33.65 20.42 1.01
CA ALA A 57 32.60 20.19 2.00
C ALA A 57 32.20 18.70 2.13
N ALA A 58 32.25 17.97 1.02
CA ALA A 58 31.68 16.62 0.91
C ALA A 58 32.73 15.49 0.96
N VAL A 59 33.97 15.74 0.53
CA VAL A 59 35.02 14.72 0.51
C VAL A 59 35.57 14.54 1.92
N VAL A 60 35.41 13.34 2.45
CA VAL A 60 35.83 12.95 3.80
C VAL A 60 37.21 12.27 3.76
N TYR A 61 37.54 11.61 2.65
CA TYR A 61 38.86 11.03 2.43
C TYR A 61 39.32 11.28 1.00
N PRO A 62 40.57 11.74 0.78
CA PRO A 62 41.51 12.22 1.81
C PRO A 62 41.01 13.52 2.44
N ALA A 63 41.14 13.67 3.77
CA ALA A 63 40.59 14.83 4.48
C ALA A 63 41.21 16.17 4.04
N ASP A 64 42.50 16.16 3.72
CA ASP A 64 43.26 17.36 3.34
C ASP A 64 43.59 17.39 1.84
N TYR A 65 42.72 16.84 1.01
CA TYR A 65 42.95 16.87 -0.44
C TYR A 65 42.78 18.29 -0.98
N ASP A 66 43.84 18.83 -1.58
CA ASP A 66 43.80 20.16 -2.18
C ASP A 66 43.27 20.10 -3.62
N PHE A 67 42.07 20.63 -3.86
CA PHE A 67 41.48 20.66 -5.20
C PHE A 67 42.02 21.78 -6.09
N LEU A 68 42.78 22.75 -5.55
CA LEU A 68 43.28 23.91 -6.29
C LEU A 68 44.56 23.62 -7.10
N ASP A 69 45.46 22.79 -6.58
CA ASP A 69 46.79 22.54 -7.17
C ASP A 69 46.92 21.16 -7.84
N ASN A 70 45.78 20.53 -8.16
CA ASN A 70 45.73 19.14 -8.62
C ASN A 70 45.17 19.01 -10.05
N VAL A 71 44.96 17.75 -10.47
CA VAL A 71 44.54 17.39 -11.83
C VAL A 71 43.27 18.14 -12.23
N ALA A 72 43.36 18.93 -13.30
CA ALA A 72 42.24 19.65 -13.86
C ALA A 72 41.08 18.70 -14.21
N GLY A 73 39.85 19.10 -13.90
CA GLY A 73 38.63 18.31 -14.12
C GLY A 73 38.31 17.29 -13.02
N LEU A 74 39.20 17.08 -12.04
CA LEU A 74 38.90 16.19 -10.91
C LEU A 74 37.78 16.74 -10.03
N ALA A 75 37.84 18.02 -9.67
CA ALA A 75 36.79 18.69 -8.89
C ALA A 75 35.44 18.66 -9.63
N GLU A 76 35.44 18.91 -10.94
CA GLU A 76 34.26 18.78 -11.80
C GLU A 76 33.68 17.35 -11.75
N THR A 77 34.53 16.33 -11.90
CA THR A 77 34.09 14.93 -11.90
C THR A 77 33.48 14.54 -10.55
N ILE A 78 34.18 14.84 -9.45
CA ILE A 78 33.74 14.48 -8.09
C ILE A 78 32.48 15.26 -7.70
N SER A 79 32.41 16.56 -7.99
CA SER A 79 31.21 17.36 -7.71
C SER A 79 29.98 16.87 -8.47
N ASN A 80 30.12 16.42 -9.71
CA ASN A 80 29.02 15.79 -10.45
C ASN A 80 28.53 14.50 -9.76
N PHE A 81 29.45 13.65 -9.26
CA PHE A 81 29.06 12.48 -8.47
C PHE A 81 28.38 12.84 -7.15
N ILE A 82 28.85 13.90 -6.48
CA ILE A 82 28.22 14.40 -5.25
C ILE A 82 26.80 14.91 -5.55
N LEU A 83 26.60 15.67 -6.62
CA LEU A 83 25.29 16.20 -7.01
C LEU A 83 24.29 15.10 -7.35
N ASP A 84 24.75 14.09 -8.10
CA ASP A 84 23.96 12.92 -8.48
C ASP A 84 23.57 12.10 -7.25
N ALA A 85 24.54 11.74 -6.41
CA ALA A 85 24.29 10.99 -5.17
C ALA A 85 23.40 11.75 -4.18
N SER A 86 23.51 13.09 -4.14
CA SER A 86 22.69 13.94 -3.26
C SER A 86 21.28 14.22 -3.82
N GLY A 87 20.97 13.76 -5.04
CA GLY A 87 19.68 14.02 -5.70
C GLY A 87 19.43 15.51 -6.02
N LEU A 88 20.51 16.30 -6.14
CA LEU A 88 20.45 17.75 -6.34
C LEU A 88 20.53 18.16 -7.81
N GLN A 89 20.73 17.20 -8.72
CA GLN A 89 20.74 17.48 -10.14
C GLN A 89 19.34 17.88 -10.64
N GLU A 90 19.30 18.71 -11.68
CA GLU A 90 18.05 19.19 -12.26
C GLU A 90 17.14 18.03 -12.68
N GLY A 91 15.89 18.04 -12.20
CA GLY A 91 14.88 17.04 -12.53
C GLY A 91 14.94 15.75 -11.70
N GLN A 92 16.05 15.42 -11.04
CA GLN A 92 16.15 14.21 -10.20
C GLN A 92 15.21 14.23 -9.02
N ALA A 93 15.15 15.36 -8.29
CA ALA A 93 14.22 15.51 -7.17
C ALA A 93 12.75 15.28 -7.58
N LYS A 94 12.39 15.65 -8.82
CA LYS A 94 11.05 15.39 -9.35
C LYS A 94 10.86 13.89 -9.63
N GLY A 95 11.84 13.24 -10.27
CA GLY A 95 11.81 11.81 -10.51
C GLY A 95 11.70 10.99 -9.22
N LEU A 96 12.48 11.37 -8.21
CA LEU A 96 12.46 10.75 -6.88
C LEU A 96 11.10 10.95 -6.18
N LEU A 97 10.54 12.16 -6.26
CA LEU A 97 9.19 12.44 -5.75
C LEU A 97 8.13 11.60 -6.48
N ASP A 98 8.22 11.49 -7.80
CA ASP A 98 7.26 10.71 -8.59
C ASP A 98 7.39 9.20 -8.29
N GLN A 99 8.59 8.71 -7.97
CA GLN A 99 8.80 7.36 -7.46
C GLN A 99 8.12 7.16 -6.10
N TYR A 100 8.38 8.03 -5.11
CA TYR A 100 7.73 7.90 -3.80
C TYR A 100 6.21 8.08 -3.87
N ARG A 101 5.69 8.83 -4.84
CA ARG A 101 4.25 8.89 -5.12
C ARG A 101 3.70 7.58 -5.65
N GLN A 102 4.46 6.83 -6.43
CA GLN A 102 4.08 5.49 -6.85
C GLN A 102 4.09 4.52 -5.67
N ASP A 103 5.09 4.63 -4.79
CA ASP A 103 5.14 3.84 -3.56
C ASP A 103 3.90 4.10 -2.69
N MET A 104 3.44 5.36 -2.61
CA MET A 104 2.20 5.72 -1.93
C MET A 104 0.93 5.11 -2.55
N GLN A 105 0.98 4.38 -3.67
CA GLN A 105 -0.14 3.57 -4.16
C GLN A 105 -0.24 2.21 -3.45
N ILE A 106 0.85 1.80 -2.78
CA ILE A 106 0.90 0.58 -1.98
C ILE A 106 0.28 0.87 -0.62
N PHE A 107 -0.64 -0.01 -0.21
CA PHE A 107 -1.40 0.13 1.02
C PHE A 107 -0.52 0.28 2.27
N ASP A 108 0.53 -0.52 2.39
CA ASP A 108 1.38 -0.54 3.59
C ASP A 108 1.98 0.85 3.88
N TYR A 109 2.44 1.57 2.85
CA TYR A 109 2.96 2.93 3.01
C TYR A 109 1.86 3.96 3.32
N GLN A 110 0.64 3.73 2.83
CA GLN A 110 -0.50 4.58 3.19
C GLN A 110 -0.92 4.38 4.65
N ALA A 111 -0.85 3.14 5.14
CA ALA A 111 -1.26 2.79 6.50
C ALA A 111 -0.50 3.61 7.55
N ASP A 112 0.82 3.79 7.37
CA ASP A 112 1.66 4.59 8.25
C ASP A 112 1.16 6.04 8.35
N VAL A 113 0.85 6.66 7.21
CA VAL A 113 0.39 8.06 7.13
C VAL A 113 -1.01 8.21 7.72
N ILE A 114 -1.91 7.27 7.46
CA ILE A 114 -3.27 7.26 8.01
C ILE A 114 -3.23 7.15 9.55
N ILE A 115 -2.40 6.24 10.07
CA ILE A 115 -2.22 6.07 11.52
C ILE A 115 -1.63 7.34 12.12
N HIS A 116 -0.58 7.91 11.52
CA HIS A 116 0.05 9.13 12.03
C HIS A 116 -0.92 10.31 12.09
N GLU A 117 -1.76 10.49 11.07
CA GLU A 117 -2.78 11.56 11.05
C GLU A 117 -3.84 11.37 12.16
N ALA A 118 -4.21 10.12 12.48
CA ALA A 118 -5.12 9.84 13.59
C ALA A 118 -4.44 9.96 14.97
N PHE A 119 -3.16 9.59 15.06
CA PHE A 119 -2.37 9.51 16.28
C PHE A 119 -0.99 10.20 16.11
N PRO A 120 -0.94 11.54 16.18
CA PRO A 120 0.30 12.30 15.92
C PRO A 120 1.43 12.05 16.93
N GLU A 121 1.12 11.38 18.05
CA GLU A 121 2.08 10.97 19.08
C GLU A 121 3.09 9.92 18.61
N PHE A 122 2.76 9.16 17.55
CA PHE A 122 3.66 8.18 16.95
C PHE A 122 4.26 8.74 15.66
N SER A 123 5.58 8.81 15.55
CA SER A 123 6.23 9.19 14.29
C SER A 123 6.09 8.08 13.24
N ILE A 124 6.20 8.43 11.96
CA ILE A 124 6.09 7.47 10.84
C ILE A 124 7.16 6.39 10.97
N GLU A 125 8.39 6.76 11.30
CA GLU A 125 9.51 5.83 11.49
C GLU A 125 9.26 4.87 12.67
N HIS A 126 8.56 5.35 13.71
CA HIS A 126 8.17 4.50 14.82
C HIS A 126 7.10 3.47 14.41
N ILE A 127 6.14 3.86 13.56
CA ILE A 127 5.08 3.00 13.05
C ILE A 127 5.64 1.91 12.13
N GLN A 128 6.62 2.26 11.28
CA GLN A 128 7.29 1.32 10.37
C GLN A 128 7.97 0.15 11.09
N ASN A 129 8.37 0.35 12.34
CA ASN A 129 8.98 -0.70 13.16
C ASN A 129 7.94 -1.58 13.89
N TRP A 130 6.64 -1.37 13.68
CA TRP A 130 5.60 -2.18 14.31
C TRP A 130 5.44 -3.53 13.61
N THR A 131 4.96 -4.51 14.39
CA THR A 131 4.47 -5.76 13.80
C THR A 131 3.18 -5.48 13.01
N VAL A 132 2.95 -6.26 11.95
CA VAL A 132 1.74 -6.15 11.11
C VAL A 132 0.45 -6.18 11.94
N LYS A 133 0.38 -7.05 12.97
CA LYS A 133 -0.79 -7.12 13.86
C LYS A 133 -1.04 -5.81 14.60
N LYS A 134 0.01 -5.16 15.10
CA LYS A 134 -0.10 -3.88 15.80
C LYS A 134 -0.48 -2.77 14.82
N MET A 135 0.16 -2.73 13.63
CA MET A 135 -0.17 -1.77 12.58
C MET A 135 -1.65 -1.85 12.18
N MET A 136 -2.17 -3.05 11.88
CA MET A 136 -3.59 -3.23 11.51
C MET A 136 -4.56 -2.87 12.64
N PHE A 137 -4.20 -3.15 13.90
CA PHE A 137 -5.00 -2.75 15.06
C PHE A 137 -5.12 -1.23 15.19
N TYR A 138 -4.02 -0.49 15.00
CA TYR A 138 -4.04 0.97 15.03
C TYR A 138 -4.68 1.56 13.78
N LEU A 139 -4.51 0.94 12.62
CA LEU A 139 -5.14 1.38 11.38
C LEU A 139 -6.66 1.33 11.46
N ALA A 140 -7.24 0.21 11.93
CA ALA A 140 -8.69 0.09 12.09
C ALA A 140 -9.26 1.17 13.03
N ARG A 141 -8.49 1.55 14.06
CA ARG A 141 -8.85 2.66 14.96
C ARG A 141 -8.68 4.01 14.30
N ALA A 142 -7.61 4.20 13.53
CA ALA A 142 -7.35 5.42 12.79
C ALA A 142 -8.48 5.70 11.78
N GLU A 143 -8.89 4.70 11.01
CA GLU A 143 -10.03 4.80 10.09
C GLU A 143 -11.29 5.24 10.83
N TRP A 144 -11.61 4.60 11.96
CA TRP A 144 -12.77 4.97 12.76
C TRP A 144 -12.68 6.40 13.28
N VAL A 145 -11.54 6.82 13.83
CA VAL A 145 -11.31 8.17 14.36
C VAL A 145 -11.44 9.22 13.27
N LEU A 146 -10.81 8.99 12.12
CA LEU A 146 -10.79 9.95 11.02
C LEU A 146 -12.19 10.12 10.43
N VAL A 147 -12.95 9.03 10.25
CA VAL A 147 -14.32 9.09 9.75
C VAL A 147 -15.28 9.69 10.77
N ASN A 148 -15.27 9.22 12.02
CA ASN A 148 -16.32 9.53 12.99
C ASN A 148 -16.04 10.76 13.85
N LEU A 149 -14.77 11.09 14.10
CA LEU A 149 -14.40 12.24 14.94
C LEU A 149 -13.90 13.43 14.13
N LYS A 150 -13.13 13.20 13.07
CA LYS A 150 -12.58 14.28 12.21
C LYS A 150 -13.41 14.57 10.96
N GLY A 151 -14.39 13.73 10.62
CA GLY A 151 -15.22 13.90 9.43
C GLY A 151 -14.47 13.74 8.11
N VAL A 152 -13.32 13.06 8.13
CA VAL A 152 -12.52 12.78 6.93
C VAL A 152 -13.19 11.62 6.18
N PRO A 153 -13.56 11.79 4.89
CA PRO A 153 -14.13 10.71 4.11
C PRO A 153 -13.03 9.70 3.77
N LEU A 154 -12.94 8.63 4.55
CA LEU A 154 -12.14 7.45 4.20
C LEU A 154 -13.06 6.39 3.61
N MET A 155 -12.69 5.84 2.46
CA MET A 155 -13.31 4.64 1.92
C MET A 155 -12.50 3.42 2.39
N PRO A 156 -13.11 2.47 3.11
CA PRO A 156 -12.45 1.21 3.42
C PRO A 156 -12.03 0.49 2.13
N ILE A 157 -10.88 -0.17 2.15
CA ILE A 157 -10.30 -0.85 0.97
C ILE A 157 -11.26 -1.87 0.35
N ASP A 158 -12.01 -2.58 1.18
CA ASP A 158 -13.01 -3.55 0.73
C ASP A 158 -14.10 -2.91 -0.14
N GLN A 159 -14.42 -1.63 0.11
CA GLN A 159 -15.41 -0.88 -0.67
C GLN A 159 -14.81 -0.32 -1.97
N ILE A 160 -13.51 0.00 -2.00
CA ILE A 160 -12.80 0.42 -3.22
C ILE A 160 -12.74 -0.74 -4.23
N ALA A 161 -12.41 -1.95 -3.77
CA ALA A 161 -12.41 -3.15 -4.61
C ALA A 161 -13.79 -3.44 -5.22
N GLN A 162 -14.87 -3.23 -4.45
CA GLN A 162 -16.24 -3.36 -4.95
C GLN A 162 -16.62 -2.23 -5.91
N ALA A 163 -16.22 -0.98 -5.66
CA ALA A 163 -16.49 0.14 -6.55
C ALA A 163 -15.80 0.00 -7.91
N HIS A 164 -14.57 -0.53 -7.95
CA HIS A 164 -13.86 -0.82 -9.19
C HIS A 164 -14.51 -1.99 -9.96
N ALA A 165 -14.99 -3.03 -9.29
CA ALA A 165 -15.71 -4.13 -9.92
C ALA A 165 -17.05 -3.70 -10.54
N VAL A 166 -17.72 -2.71 -9.96
CA VAL A 166 -18.96 -2.13 -10.51
C VAL A 166 -18.67 -1.18 -11.68
N ALA A 167 -17.54 -0.47 -11.66
CA ALA A 167 -17.13 0.43 -12.74
C ALA A 167 -16.65 -0.32 -14.01
N GLU A 168 -16.05 -1.50 -13.87
CA GLU A 168 -15.67 -2.35 -15.02
C GLU A 168 -16.85 -3.08 -15.68
N MET A 169 -18.03 -3.11 -15.03
CA MET A 169 -19.27 -3.60 -15.64
C MET A 169 -19.95 -2.57 -16.55
N ASP A 170 -19.44 -1.33 -16.59
CA ASP A 170 -20.08 -0.19 -17.28
C ASP A 170 -19.17 0.41 -18.37
N GLU A 171 -18.40 -0.41 -19.10
CA GLU A 171 -17.83 0.01 -20.40
C GLU A 171 -18.84 -0.12 -21.56
N PRO A 172 -18.93 0.88 -22.45
CA PRO A 172 -20.06 1.09 -23.35
C PRO A 172 -19.90 0.31 -24.67
N GLY A 173 -20.35 -0.94 -24.68
CA GLY A 173 -20.49 -1.77 -25.87
C GLY A 173 -21.95 -1.94 -26.32
N ALA A 174 -22.72 -0.86 -26.48
CA ALA A 174 -24.07 -0.94 -27.02
C ALA A 174 -24.07 -0.83 -28.56
N PRO A 175 -24.55 -1.83 -29.32
CA PRO A 175 -24.93 -1.63 -30.72
C PRO A 175 -26.19 -0.75 -30.80
N MET A 176 -26.28 0.04 -31.87
CA MET A 176 -27.27 1.10 -32.14
C MET A 176 -28.73 0.78 -31.79
N PRO A 177 -29.57 1.81 -31.51
CA PRO A 177 -30.98 1.65 -31.20
C PRO A 177 -31.74 1.08 -32.42
N GLN A 178 -32.39 -0.08 -32.24
CA GLN A 178 -33.47 -0.52 -33.12
C GLN A 178 -34.75 0.27 -32.79
N GLU A 179 -35.55 0.51 -33.82
CA GLU A 179 -36.77 1.33 -33.85
C GLU A 179 -37.74 1.08 -32.68
N PRO A 180 -38.53 2.10 -32.27
CA PRO A 180 -39.41 2.00 -31.12
C PRO A 180 -40.49 0.92 -31.29
N PRO A 181 -40.78 0.12 -30.24
CA PRO A 181 -41.79 -0.93 -30.31
C PRO A 181 -43.18 -0.34 -30.51
N GLN A 182 -43.92 -0.91 -31.47
CA GLN A 182 -45.31 -0.56 -31.74
C GLN A 182 -46.16 -0.82 -30.48
N PHE A 183 -46.92 0.19 -30.08
CA PHE A 183 -47.90 0.09 -28.99
C PHE A 183 -49.01 -0.89 -29.38
N ILE A 184 -48.97 -2.10 -28.82
CA ILE A 184 -50.09 -3.05 -28.87
C ILE A 184 -51.15 -2.56 -27.88
N THR A 185 -52.38 -2.40 -28.34
CA THR A 185 -53.48 -1.93 -27.49
C THR A 185 -53.88 -2.97 -26.44
N PRO A 186 -54.44 -2.57 -25.28
CA PRO A 186 -54.89 -3.50 -24.23
C PRO A 186 -55.88 -4.57 -24.70
N GLN A 187 -56.65 -4.30 -25.77
CA GLN A 187 -57.61 -5.25 -26.36
C GLN A 187 -56.91 -6.39 -27.11
N GLN A 188 -55.85 -6.11 -27.88
CA GLN A 188 -55.06 -7.12 -28.58
C GLN A 188 -54.25 -8.02 -27.63
N ARG A 189 -53.90 -7.49 -26.44
CA ARG A 189 -53.24 -8.27 -25.38
C ARG A 189 -54.18 -9.29 -24.72
N ALA A 190 -55.48 -8.98 -24.63
CA ALA A 190 -56.47 -9.86 -24.03
C ALA A 190 -56.78 -11.08 -24.92
N GLU A 191 -56.67 -10.94 -26.25
CA GLU A 191 -56.93 -12.02 -27.21
C GLU A 191 -55.77 -13.04 -27.33
N MET A 192 -54.55 -12.65 -26.95
CA MET A 192 -53.37 -13.52 -26.99
C MET A 192 -53.12 -14.29 -25.69
N SER A 193 -53.98 -14.13 -24.67
CA SER A 193 -53.79 -14.79 -23.39
C SER A 193 -54.27 -16.25 -23.42
N PRO A 194 -53.42 -17.26 -23.15
CA PRO A 194 -53.77 -18.68 -23.20
C PRO A 194 -54.70 -19.16 -22.05
N LEU A 195 -55.35 -18.23 -21.35
CA LEU A 195 -56.23 -18.48 -20.20
C LEU A 195 -57.72 -18.47 -20.56
N ALA A 196 -58.08 -18.34 -21.84
CA ALA A 196 -59.47 -18.29 -22.29
C ALA A 196 -60.16 -19.66 -22.49
N ASN A 197 -59.58 -20.76 -22.00
CA ASN A 197 -60.18 -22.09 -22.14
C ASN A 197 -60.39 -22.76 -20.76
N PRO A 198 -61.63 -22.85 -20.25
CA PRO A 198 -61.89 -23.42 -18.93
C PRO A 198 -62.12 -24.93 -19.04
N GLN A 199 -61.07 -25.74 -18.97
CA GLN A 199 -61.23 -27.17 -18.69
C GLN A 199 -60.20 -27.67 -17.65
N GLN A 200 -60.79 -28.02 -16.50
CA GLN A 200 -60.33 -28.90 -15.43
C GLN A 200 -59.44 -28.32 -14.30
N PRO A 201 -59.95 -28.29 -13.05
CA PRO A 201 -59.17 -27.94 -11.87
C PRO A 201 -58.37 -29.16 -11.37
N VAL A 202 -57.06 -29.02 -11.26
CA VAL A 202 -56.21 -29.99 -10.53
C VAL A 202 -56.27 -29.66 -9.03
N PRO A 203 -56.45 -30.64 -8.12
CA PRO A 203 -56.65 -30.37 -6.69
C PRO A 203 -55.37 -29.88 -6.03
N ARG A 204 -55.46 -28.76 -5.29
CA ARG A 204 -54.44 -28.31 -4.34
C ARG A 204 -54.39 -29.30 -3.17
N GLN A 205 -53.25 -29.97 -2.99
CA GLN A 205 -52.93 -30.66 -1.74
C GLN A 205 -52.37 -29.65 -0.72
N PRO A 206 -52.84 -29.66 0.54
CA PRO A 206 -52.27 -28.86 1.61
C PRO A 206 -50.96 -29.49 2.10
N ALA A 207 -49.86 -28.73 2.02
CA ALA A 207 -48.59 -29.14 2.61
C ALA A 207 -48.71 -29.06 4.15
N ALA A 208 -48.73 -30.23 4.79
CA ALA A 208 -48.62 -30.36 6.23
C ALA A 208 -47.17 -30.10 6.65
N GLN A 209 -46.94 -29.05 7.44
CA GLN A 209 -45.68 -28.86 8.17
C GLN A 209 -45.55 -29.96 9.23
N LYS A 210 -44.59 -30.86 9.05
CA LYS A 210 -44.04 -31.68 10.12
C LYS A 210 -42.63 -31.18 10.42
N GLN A 211 -42.47 -30.54 11.58
CA GLN A 211 -41.17 -30.45 12.25
C GLN A 211 -40.75 -31.88 12.59
N GLY A 212 -39.79 -32.41 11.84
CA GLY A 212 -39.08 -33.63 12.15
C GLY A 212 -37.59 -33.32 12.11
N ASP A 213 -36.88 -33.70 13.17
CA ASP A 213 -35.43 -33.56 13.28
C ASP A 213 -34.76 -34.14 12.03
N LEU A 214 -33.92 -33.32 11.39
CA LEU A 214 -33.14 -33.70 10.21
C LEU A 214 -32.18 -34.82 10.59
N SER A 215 -32.23 -35.92 9.83
CA SER A 215 -31.28 -37.02 9.99
C SER A 215 -29.88 -36.57 9.55
N LYS A 216 -28.83 -37.17 10.13
CA LYS A 216 -27.44 -36.81 9.78
C LYS A 216 -27.15 -36.90 8.27
N GLU A 217 -27.77 -37.85 7.59
CA GLU A 217 -27.62 -38.06 6.15
C GLU A 217 -28.25 -36.93 5.32
N ASP A 218 -29.32 -36.29 5.82
CA ASP A 218 -29.95 -35.14 5.15
C ASP A 218 -29.09 -33.87 5.27
N VAL A 219 -28.41 -33.71 6.40
CA VAL A 219 -27.48 -32.58 6.65
C VAL A 219 -26.24 -32.69 5.75
N GLU A 220 -25.69 -33.90 5.58
CA GLU A 220 -24.57 -34.14 4.66
C GLU A 220 -24.91 -33.83 3.20
N ARG A 221 -26.14 -34.17 2.78
CA ARG A 221 -26.63 -33.84 1.44
C ARG A 221 -26.78 -32.34 1.21
N MET A 222 -27.23 -31.58 2.22
CA MET A 222 -27.36 -30.13 2.10
C MET A 222 -25.99 -29.43 2.04
N LEU A 223 -25.04 -29.85 2.86
CA LEU A 223 -23.69 -29.27 2.88
C LEU A 223 -22.90 -29.57 1.60
N SER A 224 -23.01 -30.80 1.09
CA SER A 224 -22.35 -31.18 -0.17
C SER A 224 -22.91 -30.45 -1.40
N GLN A 225 -24.21 -30.08 -1.39
CA GLN A 225 -24.80 -29.24 -2.44
C GLN A 225 -24.36 -27.78 -2.35
N ALA A 226 -24.13 -27.24 -1.15
CA ALA A 226 -23.72 -25.85 -0.95
C ALA A 226 -22.24 -25.61 -1.30
N GLU A 227 -21.36 -26.59 -1.01
CA GLU A 227 -19.90 -26.42 -1.16
C GLU A 227 -19.29 -27.16 -2.36
N GLY A 228 -20.10 -27.91 -3.13
CA GLY A 228 -19.63 -28.62 -4.33
C GLY A 228 -18.58 -29.71 -4.06
N ARG A 229 -18.44 -30.16 -2.80
CA ARG A 229 -17.49 -31.21 -2.36
C ARG A 229 -18.22 -32.24 -1.48
N ASN A 230 -17.83 -33.51 -1.61
CA ASN A 230 -18.32 -34.58 -0.73
C ASN A 230 -17.66 -34.48 0.64
N ILE A 231 -18.43 -34.14 1.67
CA ILE A 231 -17.97 -34.05 3.06
C ILE A 231 -18.44 -35.31 3.78
N ASN A 232 -17.52 -36.00 4.43
CA ASN A 232 -17.78 -37.21 5.23
C ASN A 232 -17.51 -36.87 6.71
N LEU A 233 -18.54 -36.95 7.57
CA LEU A 233 -18.43 -36.56 8.97
C LEU A 233 -17.61 -37.51 9.86
N ASP A 234 -17.20 -38.68 9.37
CA ASP A 234 -16.46 -39.67 10.17
C ASP A 234 -14.93 -39.49 10.11
N GLN A 235 -14.41 -38.49 9.40
CA GLN A 235 -12.97 -38.18 9.40
C GLN A 235 -12.59 -37.18 10.50
N PRO A 236 -11.54 -37.46 11.31
CA PRO A 236 -11.06 -36.51 12.31
C PRO A 236 -10.52 -35.26 11.62
N THR A 237 -11.14 -34.13 11.90
CA THR A 237 -10.77 -32.82 11.37
C THR A 237 -9.35 -32.49 11.80
N SER A 238 -8.45 -32.29 10.83
CA SER A 238 -7.10 -31.79 11.08
C SER A 238 -7.20 -30.38 11.66
N MET A 239 -6.55 -30.12 12.81
CA MET A 239 -6.51 -28.83 13.53
C MET A 239 -5.79 -27.68 12.77
N LYS A 240 -5.86 -27.64 11.44
CA LYS A 240 -5.38 -26.51 10.62
C LYS A 240 -6.48 -25.57 10.14
N GLU A 241 -7.74 -25.88 10.40
CA GLU A 241 -8.87 -25.00 10.09
C GLU A 241 -9.60 -24.62 11.38
N VAL A 242 -8.92 -23.82 12.21
CA VAL A 242 -9.57 -23.13 13.32
C VAL A 242 -10.13 -21.83 12.74
N PHE A 243 -11.46 -21.79 12.60
CA PHE A 243 -12.22 -20.59 12.31
C PHE A 243 -11.87 -19.47 13.32
N PRO A 244 -11.57 -18.24 12.87
CA PRO A 244 -11.12 -17.15 13.74
C PRO A 244 -12.24 -16.44 14.51
N GLU A 245 -13.49 -16.91 14.47
CA GLU A 245 -14.64 -16.16 15.00
C GLU A 245 -14.86 -16.27 16.52
N LEU A 246 -14.00 -17.00 17.24
CA LEU A 246 -14.09 -17.10 18.72
C LEU A 246 -12.87 -16.56 19.46
N ALA A 247 -11.96 -15.87 18.75
CA ALA A 247 -10.80 -15.21 19.37
C ALA A 247 -11.10 -13.81 19.92
N TRP A 248 -12.31 -13.28 19.69
CA TRP A 248 -12.70 -11.92 20.11
C TRP A 248 -12.67 -11.73 21.63
N PHE A 249 -12.97 -12.77 22.43
CA PHE A 249 -13.08 -12.63 23.88
C PHE A 249 -11.80 -12.91 24.68
N LYS A 250 -10.73 -13.42 24.07
CA LYS A 250 -9.48 -13.75 24.79
C LYS A 250 -8.43 -12.64 24.80
N ALA A 251 -8.57 -11.63 23.94
CA ALA A 251 -7.61 -10.53 23.87
C ALA A 251 -7.82 -9.45 24.96
N GLU A 252 -8.98 -9.43 25.62
CA GLU A 252 -9.28 -8.45 26.68
C GLU A 252 -8.66 -8.84 28.03
N GLU A 253 -8.49 -10.13 28.31
CA GLU A 253 -7.92 -10.62 29.58
C GLU A 253 -6.39 -10.51 29.65
N SER A 254 -5.68 -10.53 28.50
CA SER A 254 -4.20 -10.43 28.48
C SER A 254 -3.66 -9.01 28.63
N LEU A 255 -4.52 -7.98 28.63
CA LEU A 255 -4.13 -6.56 28.74
C LEU A 255 -4.39 -5.96 30.14
N ARG A 256 -4.87 -6.77 31.10
CA ARG A 256 -5.28 -6.29 32.43
C ARG A 256 -4.31 -6.58 33.58
N GLY A 257 -3.08 -7.01 33.30
CA GLY A 257 -2.10 -7.32 34.35
C GLY A 257 -0.71 -6.82 34.02
N GLU A 258 -0.40 -5.60 34.44
CA GLU A 258 0.91 -5.12 34.93
C GLU A 258 0.79 -3.62 35.25
N TYR A 259 0.22 -3.33 36.43
CA TYR A 259 0.51 -2.12 37.18
C TYR A 259 0.86 -2.58 38.60
N ASP A 260 2.17 -2.68 38.85
CA ASP A 260 2.82 -2.46 40.14
C ASP A 260 4.18 -1.81 39.87
#